data_AF-Q802H3-F1
#
_entry.id   AF-Q802H3-F1
#
_cell.length_a   1.000
_cell.length_b   1.000
_cell.length_c   1.000
_cell.angle_alpha   90.00
_cell.angle_beta   90.00
_cell.angle_gamma   90.00
#
_symmetry.space_group_name_H-M   'P 1'
#
loop_
_entity.id
_entity.type
_entity.pdbx_description
1 polymer ?
#
loop_
_entity_poly.entity_id
_entity_poly.type
_entity_poly.pdbx_seq_one_letter_code
_entity_poly.pdbx_strand_id
1 'polypeptide(L)'
;MRFNTLFFLLILSCVCLALAQVPYDNCCLKYVRSMKPAAQKHAVKYRHQMTDGGCNIPAVIFTMRKGRIICTDPNETWVKDLMKKIDERPWKLSDMRHRRHSRRG
;
A
#
# COMPACT_ATOMS: atom_id res chain seq x y z
N MET A 1 39.48 -13.17 -24.15
CA MET A 1 39.12 -13.23 -22.70
C MET A 1 38.53 -11.94 -22.13
N ARG A 2 38.94 -10.73 -22.57
CA ARG A 2 38.44 -9.42 -22.04
C ARG A 2 37.00 -9.04 -22.41
N PHE A 3 36.48 -9.53 -23.55
CA PHE A 3 35.08 -9.30 -23.96
C PHE A 3 34.08 -9.99 -23.02
N ASN A 4 34.43 -11.18 -22.51
CA ASN A 4 33.56 -11.96 -21.64
C ASN A 4 33.34 -11.23 -20.30
N THR A 5 34.41 -10.66 -19.73
CA THR A 5 34.33 -9.82 -18.53
C THR A 5 33.46 -8.58 -18.72
N LEU A 6 33.50 -7.92 -19.89
CA LEU A 6 32.63 -6.77 -20.16
C LEU A 6 31.16 -7.19 -20.25
N PHE A 7 30.87 -8.34 -20.86
CA PHE A 7 29.51 -8.86 -20.98
C PHE A 7 28.92 -9.23 -19.61
N PHE A 8 29.71 -9.88 -18.75
CA PHE A 8 29.28 -10.17 -17.38
C PHE A 8 29.04 -8.91 -16.55
N LEU A 9 29.90 -7.88 -16.68
CA LEU A 9 29.72 -6.60 -15.99
C LEU A 9 28.44 -5.87 -16.46
N LEU A 10 28.17 -5.88 -17.76
CA LEU A 10 26.95 -5.31 -18.32
C LEU A 10 25.70 -6.02 -17.80
N ILE A 11 25.69 -7.37 -17.81
CA ILE A 11 24.58 -8.16 -17.28
C ILE A 11 24.38 -7.87 -15.79
N LEU A 12 25.45 -7.85 -15.00
CA LEU A 12 25.39 -7.58 -13.57
C LEU A 12 24.78 -6.19 -13.30
N SER A 13 25.21 -5.17 -14.05
CA SER A 13 24.66 -3.81 -13.94
C SER A 13 23.17 -3.74 -14.29
N CYS A 14 22.74 -4.44 -15.35
CA CYS A 14 21.34 -4.50 -15.74
C CYS A 14 20.49 -5.23 -14.69
N VAL A 15 20.99 -6.31 -14.11
CA VAL A 15 20.31 -7.04 -13.03
C VAL A 15 20.20 -6.16 -11.78
N CYS A 16 21.26 -5.43 -11.40
CA CYS A 16 21.22 -4.48 -10.29
C CYS A 16 20.16 -3.38 -10.50
N LEU A 17 20.07 -2.82 -11.71
CA LEU A 17 19.06 -1.81 -12.06
C LEU A 17 17.63 -2.38 -12.02
N ALA A 18 17.43 -3.62 -12.48
CA ALA A 18 16.13 -4.29 -12.43
C ALA A 18 15.70 -4.61 -10.99
N LEU A 19 16.64 -5.01 -10.12
CA LEU A 19 16.39 -5.26 -8.71
C LEU A 19 16.16 -3.97 -7.90
N ALA A 20 16.72 -2.84 -8.35
CA ALA A 20 16.51 -1.52 -7.75
C ALA A 20 15.15 -0.89 -8.12
N GLN A 21 14.33 -1.54 -8.93
CA GLN A 21 12.94 -1.13 -9.16
C GLN A 21 12.12 -1.43 -7.90
N VAL A 22 12.30 -0.59 -6.88
CA VAL A 22 11.33 -0.45 -5.80
C VAL A 22 10.02 -0.09 -6.49
N PRO A 23 8.94 -0.89 -6.35
CA PRO A 23 7.66 -0.53 -6.93
C PRO A 23 7.34 0.84 -6.36
N TYR A 24 7.25 1.86 -7.22
CA TYR A 24 6.86 3.21 -6.82
C TYR A 24 5.66 3.04 -5.90
N ASP A 25 5.85 3.39 -4.62
CA ASP A 25 4.76 3.36 -3.67
C ASP A 25 3.66 4.18 -4.31
N ASN A 26 2.52 3.54 -4.56
CA ASN A 26 1.37 4.19 -5.17
C ASN A 26 0.82 5.13 -4.09
N CYS A 27 1.48 6.28 -3.94
CA CYS A 27 1.12 7.31 -2.99
C CYS A 27 -0.23 7.87 -3.39
N CYS A 28 -1.08 8.07 -2.40
CA CYS A 28 -2.24 8.93 -2.58
C CYS A 28 -1.75 10.35 -2.86
N LEU A 29 -2.21 10.92 -3.96
CA LEU A 29 -1.98 12.33 -4.33
C LEU A 29 -3.24 13.18 -4.13
N LYS A 30 -4.40 12.53 -3.97
CA LYS A 30 -5.70 13.19 -3.83
C LYS A 30 -6.64 12.35 -2.98
N TYR A 31 -7.45 13.02 -2.16
CA TYR A 31 -8.52 12.40 -1.39
C TYR A 31 -9.84 12.37 -2.16
N VAL A 32 -10.65 11.35 -1.91
CA VAL A 32 -12.07 11.40 -2.28
C VAL A 32 -12.80 12.35 -1.34
N ARG A 33 -13.61 13.25 -1.90
CA ARG A 33 -14.38 14.22 -1.11
C ARG A 33 -15.49 13.57 -0.29
N SER A 34 -16.11 12.54 -0.83
CA SER A 34 -17.19 11.81 -0.16
C SER A 34 -17.33 10.41 -0.71
N MET A 35 -17.87 9.53 0.13
CA MET A 35 -18.07 8.13 -0.21
C MET A 35 -19.48 7.72 0.18
N LYS A 36 -20.22 7.11 -0.76
CA LYS A 36 -21.59 6.65 -0.50
C LYS A 36 -21.59 5.63 0.65
N PRO A 37 -22.54 5.67 1.61
CA PRO A 37 -22.62 4.71 2.71
C PRO A 37 -22.66 3.25 2.25
N ALA A 38 -23.32 2.97 1.12
CA ALA A 38 -23.33 1.64 0.51
C ALA A 38 -21.92 1.16 0.11
N ALA A 39 -21.09 2.06 -0.41
CA ALA A 39 -19.71 1.74 -0.75
C ALA A 39 -18.86 1.48 0.50
N GLN A 40 -19.05 2.28 1.57
CA GLN A 40 -18.30 2.12 2.82
C GLN A 40 -18.44 0.70 3.41
N LYS A 41 -19.64 0.10 3.31
CA LYS A 41 -19.88 -1.29 3.75
C LYS A 41 -18.96 -2.31 3.08
N HIS A 42 -18.51 -2.02 1.86
CA HIS A 42 -17.63 -2.89 1.08
C HIS A 42 -16.13 -2.67 1.36
N ALA A 43 -15.75 -1.73 2.22
CA ALA A 43 -14.38 -1.63 2.69
C ALA A 43 -14.04 -2.86 3.55
N VAL A 44 -12.93 -3.51 3.24
CA VAL A 44 -12.51 -4.76 3.90
C VAL A 44 -11.27 -4.54 4.75
N LYS A 45 -10.38 -3.65 4.31
CA LYS A 45 -9.12 -3.32 4.99
C LYS A 45 -8.80 -1.86 4.81
N TYR A 46 -7.97 -1.34 5.70
CA TYR A 46 -7.32 -0.05 5.49
C TYR A 46 -5.81 -0.15 5.75
N ARG A 47 -5.07 0.86 5.31
CA ARG A 47 -3.66 1.10 5.66
C ARG A 47 -3.45 2.61 5.82
N HIS A 48 -2.50 2.98 6.68
CA HIS A 48 -2.04 4.35 6.79
C HIS A 48 -0.92 4.60 5.79
N GLN A 49 -0.94 5.77 5.18
CA GLN A 49 0.17 6.34 4.43
C GLN A 49 0.77 7.46 5.28
N MET A 50 2.04 7.30 5.63
CA MET A 50 2.82 8.30 6.33
C MET A 50 3.52 9.22 5.32
N THR A 51 4.04 10.35 5.82
CA THR A 51 4.77 11.34 5.04
C THR A 51 6.28 11.19 5.26
N ASP A 52 6.80 9.97 5.21
CA ASP A 52 8.18 9.58 5.55
C ASP A 52 9.17 9.77 4.38
N GLY A 53 9.02 10.85 3.61
CA GLY A 53 9.93 11.21 2.50
C GLY A 53 9.62 10.54 1.16
N GLY A 54 8.77 9.50 1.14
CA GLY A 54 8.26 8.88 -0.09
C GLY A 54 6.93 9.44 -0.59
N CYS A 55 6.02 9.80 0.32
CA CYS A 55 4.72 10.40 0.01
C CYS A 55 4.57 11.78 0.67
N ASN A 56 4.03 12.75 -0.05
CA ASN A 56 3.92 14.15 0.44
C ASN A 56 2.65 14.45 1.24
N ILE A 57 1.68 13.52 1.28
CA ILE A 57 0.42 13.74 2.02
C ILE A 57 0.07 12.52 2.89
N PRO A 58 -0.48 12.73 4.10
CA PRO A 58 -0.94 11.65 4.95
C PRO A 58 -2.30 11.13 4.47
N ALA A 59 -2.46 9.82 4.30
CA ALA A 59 -3.72 9.27 3.79
C ALA A 59 -4.14 8.00 4.53
N VAL A 60 -5.45 7.77 4.64
CA VAL A 60 -6.00 6.46 4.94
C VAL A 60 -6.42 5.83 3.62
N ILE A 61 -5.98 4.59 3.39
CA ILE A 61 -6.18 3.91 2.12
C ILE A 61 -7.06 2.69 2.35
N PHE A 62 -8.32 2.79 1.92
CA PHE A 62 -9.26 1.68 2.01
C PHE A 62 -9.12 0.73 0.83
N THR A 63 -9.05 -0.56 1.13
CA THR A 63 -9.16 -1.65 0.15
C THR A 63 -10.59 -2.17 0.16
N MET A 64 -11.26 -2.03 -0.97
CA MET A 64 -12.63 -2.48 -1.20
C MET A 64 -12.65 -3.97 -1.54
N ARG A 65 -13.80 -4.63 -1.32
CA ARG A 65 -13.97 -6.06 -1.65
C ARG A 65 -13.69 -6.39 -3.12
N LYS A 66 -13.94 -5.45 -4.03
CA LYS A 66 -13.64 -5.57 -5.47
C LYS A 66 -12.17 -5.26 -5.83
N GLY A 67 -11.27 -5.20 -4.85
CA GLY A 67 -9.85 -4.86 -5.05
C GLY A 67 -9.57 -3.39 -5.33
N ARG A 68 -10.60 -2.55 -5.46
CA ARG A 68 -10.43 -1.10 -5.65
C ARG A 68 -9.82 -0.46 -4.41
N ILE A 69 -8.87 0.45 -4.64
CA ILE A 69 -8.19 1.22 -3.60
C ILE A 69 -8.75 2.63 -3.59
N ILE A 70 -9.05 3.15 -2.40
CA ILE A 70 -9.60 4.50 -2.22
C ILE A 70 -8.75 5.25 -1.21
N CYS A 71 -8.26 6.43 -1.62
CA CYS A 71 -7.53 7.37 -0.79
C CYS A 71 -8.48 8.32 -0.08
N THR A 72 -8.37 8.43 1.24
CA THR A 72 -9.22 9.29 2.07
C THR A 72 -8.39 10.12 3.03
N ASP A 73 -8.93 11.28 3.43
CA ASP A 73 -8.31 12.17 4.41
C ASP A 73 -8.44 11.56 5.82
N PRO A 74 -7.35 11.39 6.59
CA PRO A 74 -7.41 10.91 7.98
C PRO A 74 -8.19 11.82 8.94
N ASN A 75 -8.38 13.10 8.59
CA ASN A 75 -9.04 14.08 9.45
C ASN A 75 -10.57 14.00 9.41
N GLU A 76 -11.13 13.39 8.37
CA GLU A 76 -12.57 13.26 8.16
C GLU A 76 -13.22 12.31 9.19
N THR A 77 -14.36 12.71 9.74
CA THR A 77 -15.08 11.95 10.78
C THR A 77 -15.58 10.61 10.24
N TRP A 78 -16.15 10.59 9.04
CA TRP A 78 -16.66 9.37 8.40
C TRP A 78 -15.55 8.35 8.11
N VAL A 79 -14.31 8.81 7.93
CA VAL A 79 -13.13 7.95 7.71
C VAL A 79 -12.79 7.22 9.02
N LYS A 80 -12.75 7.96 10.13
CA LYS A 80 -12.52 7.39 11.46
C LYS A 80 -13.61 6.39 11.85
N ASP A 81 -14.88 6.72 11.58
CA ASP A 81 -16.00 5.80 11.81
C ASP A 81 -15.90 4.53 10.97
N LEU A 82 -15.44 4.66 9.72
CA LEU A 82 -15.23 3.51 8.84
C LEU A 82 -14.08 2.63 9.31
N MET A 83 -12.98 3.22 9.79
CA MET A 83 -11.87 2.48 10.40
C MET A 83 -12.36 1.67 11.60
N LYS A 84 -13.10 2.31 12.52
CA LYS A 84 -13.69 1.65 13.69
C LYS A 84 -14.58 0.46 13.30
N LYS A 85 -15.45 0.63 12.30
CA LYS A 85 -16.29 -0.45 11.75
C LYS A 85 -15.49 -1.62 11.17
N ILE A 86 -14.28 -1.38 10.68
CA ILE A 86 -13.39 -2.43 10.18
C ILE A 86 -12.67 -3.11 11.34
N ASP A 87 -12.24 -2.36 12.35
CA ASP A 87 -11.56 -2.87 13.55
C ASP A 87 -12.48 -3.71 14.43
N GLU A 88 -13.76 -3.35 14.52
CA GLU A 88 -14.79 -4.13 15.22
C GLU A 88 -15.11 -5.47 14.52
N ARG A 89 -14.67 -5.68 13.27
CA ARG A 89 -14.85 -6.98 12.61
C ARG A 89 -13.85 -7.99 13.17
N PRO A 90 -14.30 -9.20 13.55
CA PRO A 90 -13.44 -10.19 14.17
C PRO A 90 -12.18 -10.50 13.34
N TRP A 91 -11.04 -10.33 14.01
CA TRP A 91 -9.61 -10.26 13.65
C TRP A 91 -9.00 -11.24 12.61
N LYS A 92 -9.75 -12.08 11.89
CA LYS A 92 -9.13 -13.10 10.99
C LYS A 92 -8.23 -12.55 9.87
N LEU A 93 -8.18 -11.22 9.63
CA LEU A 93 -7.41 -10.60 8.55
C LEU A 93 -6.08 -9.94 8.96
N SER A 94 -5.90 -9.62 10.24
CA SER A 94 -4.71 -8.93 10.77
C SER A 94 -3.66 -9.91 11.29
N ASP A 95 -4.06 -11.09 11.80
CA ASP A 95 -3.13 -12.21 12.08
C ASP A 95 -2.34 -12.64 10.82
N MET A 96 -3.01 -12.64 9.65
CA MET A 96 -2.35 -12.95 8.39
C MET A 96 -1.30 -11.94 7.96
N ARG A 97 -1.36 -10.67 8.42
CA ARG A 97 -0.39 -9.63 8.04
C ARG A 97 0.91 -9.77 8.85
N HIS A 98 0.82 -10.10 10.14
CA HIS A 98 2.00 -10.43 10.96
C HIS A 98 2.73 -11.68 10.43
N ARG A 99 1.99 -12.75 10.10
CA ARG A 99 2.60 -13.96 9.51
C ARG A 99 3.26 -13.70 8.15
N ARG A 100 2.71 -12.80 7.33
CA ARG A 100 3.26 -12.50 5.99
C ARG A 100 4.53 -11.64 6.04
N HIS A 101 4.66 -10.79 7.06
CA HIS A 101 5.91 -10.05 7.28
C HIS A 101 7.00 -10.96 7.85
N SER A 102 6.64 -11.88 8.75
CA SER A 102 7.57 -12.88 9.32
C SER A 102 8.08 -13.92 8.32
N ARG A 103 7.34 -14.23 7.24
CA ARG A 103 7.78 -15.16 6.17
C ARG A 103 8.65 -14.53 5.07
N ARG A 104 8.91 -13.22 5.15
CA ARG A 104 9.79 -12.49 4.22
C ARG A 104 11.17 -12.18 4.82
N GLY A 105 11.43 -12.64 6.04
CA GLY A 105 12.76 -12.68 6.65
C GLY A 105 13.40 -14.04 6.45
#